data_AF-A0A6C0DX39-F1
#
_entry.id   AF-A0A6C0DX39-F1
#
_cell.length_a   1.000
_cell.length_b   1.000
_cell.length_c   1.000
_cell.angle_alpha   90.00
_cell.angle_beta   90.00
_cell.angle_gamma   90.00
#
_symmetry.space_group_name_H-M   'P 1'
#
loop_
_entity.id
_entity.type
_entity.pdbx_description
1 polymer ?
#
loop_
_entity_poly.entity_id
_entity_poly.type
_entity_poly.pdbx_seq_one_letter_code
_entity_poly.pdbx_strand_id
1 'polypeptide(L)'
;MDSIDDNNISTNDLDKLCKIIEPLDKIHHIEIAKILKHSSIYLNENNNGIFVNLNKISLATYNAIQSYINFVKKQENDINKDEKLKKDLETTYFKDNKDNISNIVSNVVH
;
A
#
# COMPACT_ATOMS: atom_id res chain seq x y z
N MET A 1 42.56 -10.39 1.25
CA MET A 1 41.50 -10.58 0.24
C MET A 1 40.24 -10.77 1.05
N ASP A 2 39.79 -9.70 1.70
CA ASP A 2 38.60 -9.72 2.54
C ASP A 2 37.63 -8.78 1.85
N SER A 3 36.63 -9.36 1.19
CA SER A 3 35.55 -8.60 0.59
C SER A 3 34.85 -7.83 1.70
N ILE A 4 34.89 -6.50 1.58
CA ILE A 4 34.15 -5.57 2.44
C ILE A 4 32.67 -5.91 2.28
N ASP A 5 32.04 -6.45 3.33
CA ASP A 5 30.60 -6.68 3.40
C ASP A 5 29.89 -5.33 3.48
N ASP A 6 29.60 -4.74 2.31
CA ASP A 6 29.09 -3.37 2.17
C ASP A 6 27.63 -3.15 2.64
N ASN A 7 26.94 -4.13 3.21
CA ASN A 7 25.46 -4.08 3.23
C ASN A 7 24.82 -4.67 4.50
N ASN A 8 25.03 -4.03 5.65
CA ASN A 8 24.35 -4.43 6.89
C ASN A 8 23.05 -3.63 7.08
N ILE A 9 21.90 -4.24 6.80
CA ILE A 9 20.58 -3.63 7.08
C ILE A 9 20.44 -3.50 8.59
N SER A 10 20.14 -2.31 9.09
CA SER A 10 20.02 -2.11 10.54
C SER A 10 18.80 -2.86 11.10
N THR A 11 18.92 -3.37 12.33
CA THR A 11 17.82 -4.05 13.03
C THR A 11 16.59 -3.14 13.17
N ASN A 12 16.79 -1.84 13.37
CA ASN A 12 15.72 -0.84 13.40
C ASN A 12 14.98 -0.73 12.06
N ASP A 13 15.68 -0.85 10.94
CA ASP A 13 15.06 -0.78 9.63
C ASP A 13 14.28 -2.05 9.28
N LEU A 14 14.72 -3.21 9.79
CA LEU A 14 13.96 -4.45 9.72
C LEU A 14 12.70 -4.40 10.59
N ASP A 15 12.77 -3.82 11.80
CA ASP A 15 11.62 -3.62 12.68
C ASP A 15 10.56 -2.69 12.04
N LYS A 16 11.00 -1.58 11.45
CA LYS A 16 10.11 -0.70 10.66
C LYS A 16 9.48 -1.45 9.49
N LEU A 17 10.26 -2.30 8.80
CA LEU A 17 9.76 -3.07 7.69
C LEU A 17 8.64 -4.03 8.14
N CYS A 18 8.83 -4.76 9.24
CA CYS A 18 7.78 -5.59 9.84
C CYS A 18 6.50 -4.81 10.11
N LYS A 19 6.61 -3.69 10.83
CA LYS A 19 5.47 -2.84 11.22
C LYS A 19 4.68 -2.29 10.03
N ILE A 20 5.33 -2.13 8.88
CA ILE A 20 4.66 -1.71 7.64
C ILE A 20 3.97 -2.89 6.97
N ILE A 21 4.57 -4.08 6.97
CA ILE A 21 4.05 -5.26 6.26
C ILE A 21 2.87 -5.90 7.00
N GLU A 22 2.95 -6.04 8.32
CA GLU A 22 1.94 -6.72 9.15
C GLU A 22 0.49 -6.24 8.91
N PRO A 23 0.19 -4.93 8.84
CA PRO A 23 -1.17 -4.45 8.65
C PRO A 23 -1.65 -4.49 7.18
N LEU A 24 -0.79 -4.82 6.21
CA LEU A 24 -1.21 -4.89 4.81
C LEU A 24 -2.20 -6.03 4.58
N ASP A 25 -3.05 -5.87 3.57
CA ASP A 25 -3.95 -6.94 3.15
C ASP A 25 -3.19 -8.18 2.66
N LYS A 26 -3.85 -9.34 2.79
CA LYS A 26 -3.32 -10.66 2.39
C LYS A 26 -2.73 -10.68 0.98
N ILE A 27 -3.29 -9.90 0.05
CA ILE A 27 -2.79 -9.81 -1.33
C ILE A 27 -1.34 -9.27 -1.34
N HIS A 28 -1.05 -8.24 -0.55
CA HIS A 28 0.29 -7.68 -0.45
C HIS A 28 1.26 -8.64 0.24
N HIS A 29 0.80 -9.40 1.24
CA HIS A 29 1.62 -10.46 1.84
C HIS A 29 2.02 -11.52 0.81
N ILE A 30 1.12 -11.90 -0.09
CA ILE A 30 1.40 -12.86 -1.18
C ILE A 30 2.46 -12.30 -2.14
N GLU A 31 2.37 -11.03 -2.54
CA GLU A 31 3.38 -10.42 -3.43
C GLU A 31 4.75 -10.31 -2.75
N ILE A 32 4.79 -9.91 -1.47
CA ILE A 32 6.03 -9.87 -0.69
C ILE A 32 6.62 -11.28 -0.54
N ALA A 33 5.78 -12.30 -0.34
CA ALA A 33 6.23 -13.70 -0.28
C ALA A 33 6.86 -14.15 -1.60
N LYS A 34 6.36 -13.69 -2.76
CA LYS A 34 7.00 -13.95 -4.07
C LYS A 34 8.39 -13.34 -4.13
N ILE A 35 8.55 -12.08 -3.72
CA ILE A 35 9.87 -11.40 -3.66
C ILE A 35 10.84 -12.21 -2.80
N LEU A 36 10.41 -12.64 -1.62
CA LEU A 36 11.22 -13.44 -0.70
C LEU A 36 11.61 -14.80 -1.31
N LYS A 37 10.67 -15.48 -1.98
CA LYS A 37 10.90 -16.77 -2.63
C LYS A 37 11.94 -16.69 -3.76
N HIS A 38 11.96 -15.59 -4.51
CA HIS A 38 12.97 -15.35 -5.55
C HIS A 38 14.38 -15.16 -4.99
N SER A 39 14.52 -14.84 -3.70
CA SER A 39 15.81 -14.61 -3.05
C SER A 39 16.39 -15.83 -2.30
N SER A 40 15.86 -17.03 -2.55
CA SER A 40 16.35 -18.30 -1.96
C SER A 40 16.34 -18.32 -0.42
N ILE A 41 15.48 -17.53 0.20
CA ILE A 41 15.33 -17.48 1.66
C ILE A 41 14.48 -18.66 2.12
N TYR A 42 14.85 -19.26 3.24
CA TYR A 42 14.02 -20.29 3.88
C TYR A 42 12.74 -19.66 4.42
N LEU A 43 11.61 -20.08 3.84
CA LEU A 43 10.27 -19.69 4.27
C LEU A 43 9.60 -20.89 4.91
N ASN A 44 9.06 -20.71 6.11
CA ASN A 44 8.27 -21.75 6.78
C ASN A 44 6.79 -21.44 6.57
N GLU A 45 6.13 -22.20 5.71
CA GLU A 45 4.71 -22.04 5.39
C GLU A 45 3.87 -23.08 6.15
N ASN A 46 2.76 -22.64 6.72
CA ASN A 46 1.70 -23.50 7.24
C ASN A 46 0.32 -22.97 6.84
N ASN A 47 -0.75 -23.66 7.22
CA ASN A 47 -2.13 -23.24 6.88
C ASN A 47 -2.51 -21.84 7.39
N ASN A 48 -1.74 -21.27 8.33
CA ASN A 48 -1.99 -19.97 8.94
C ASN A 48 -1.13 -18.85 8.33
N GLY A 49 -0.18 -19.16 7.44
CA GLY A 49 0.65 -18.16 6.76
C GLY A 49 2.11 -18.57 6.61
N ILE A 50 2.95 -17.57 6.34
CA ILE A 50 4.38 -17.73 6.09
C ILE A 50 5.16 -17.06 7.22
N PHE A 51 6.03 -17.80 7.89
CA PHE A 51 6.98 -17.28 8.85
C PHE A 51 8.32 -16.99 8.15
N VAL A 52 8.83 -15.78 8.34
CA VAL A 52 10.04 -15.27 7.67
C VAL A 52 10.98 -14.66 8.70
N ASN A 53 12.26 -15.03 8.65
CA ASN A 53 13.29 -14.36 9.45
C ASN A 53 13.94 -13.24 8.61
N LEU A 54 13.53 -11.99 8.85
CA LEU A 54 14.04 -10.84 8.11
C LEU A 54 15.53 -10.57 8.32
N ASN A 55 16.15 -11.05 9.42
CA ASN A 55 17.61 -10.89 9.62
C ASN A 55 18.44 -11.68 8.60
N LYS A 56 17.83 -12.57 7.82
CA LYS A 56 18.49 -13.38 6.81
C LYS A 56 18.24 -12.89 5.38
N ILE A 57 17.59 -11.74 5.21
CA ILE A 57 17.33 -11.17 3.89
C ILE A 57 18.57 -10.41 3.40
N SER A 58 18.86 -10.50 2.11
CA SER A 58 19.90 -9.68 1.49
C SER A 58 19.43 -8.22 1.36
N LEU A 59 20.36 -7.28 1.20
CA LEU A 59 19.99 -5.88 0.90
C LEU A 59 19.21 -5.76 -0.41
N ALA A 60 19.51 -6.59 -1.41
CA ALA A 60 18.75 -6.62 -2.66
C ALA A 60 17.27 -7.00 -2.40
N THR A 61 17.04 -8.02 -1.58
CA THR A 61 15.69 -8.44 -1.17
C THR A 61 14.99 -7.32 -0.39
N TYR A 62 15.69 -6.71 0.57
CA TYR A 62 15.16 -5.58 1.36
C TYR A 62 14.71 -4.43 0.46
N ASN A 63 15.57 -4.01 -0.47
CA ASN A 63 15.28 -2.92 -1.42
C ASN A 63 14.10 -3.26 -2.34
N ALA A 64 13.98 -4.53 -2.76
CA ALA A 64 12.85 -4.99 -3.57
C ALA A 64 11.53 -4.90 -2.80
N ILE A 65 11.52 -5.33 -1.52
CA ILE A 65 10.35 -5.21 -0.65
C ILE A 65 10.00 -3.74 -0.41
N GLN A 66 10.99 -2.88 -0.12
CA GLN A 66 10.76 -1.45 0.03
C GLN A 66 10.17 -0.81 -1.23
N SER A 67 10.69 -1.18 -2.40
CA SER A 67 10.19 -0.68 -3.68
C SER A 67 8.73 -1.07 -3.89
N TYR A 68 8.36 -2.31 -3.55
CA TYR A 68 6.98 -2.76 -3.60
C TYR A 68 6.07 -2.00 -2.61
N ILE A 69 6.52 -1.81 -1.37
CA ILE A 69 5.77 -1.02 -0.36
C ILE A 69 5.53 0.41 -0.86
N ASN A 70 6.53 1.04 -1.47
CA ASN A 70 6.39 2.39 -2.02
C ASN A 70 5.39 2.44 -3.18
N PHE A 71 5.37 1.38 -4.00
CA PHE A 71 4.36 1.24 -5.05
C PHE A 71 2.94 1.15 -4.48
N VAL A 72 2.72 0.32 -3.44
CA VAL A 72 1.40 0.19 -2.76
C VAL A 72 0.95 1.54 -2.19
N LYS A 73 1.83 2.24 -1.46
CA LYS A 73 1.52 3.58 -0.92
C LYS A 73 1.18 4.60 -2.00
N LYS A 74 1.84 4.53 -3.15
CA LYS A 74 1.53 5.41 -4.28
C LYS A 74 0.14 5.10 -4.83
N GLN A 75 -0.18 3.83 -5.01
CA GLN A 75 -1.50 3.39 -5.48
C GLN A 75 -2.61 3.89 -4.55
N GLU A 76 -2.46 3.71 -3.23
CA GLU A 76 -3.44 4.20 -2.24
C GLU A 76 -3.60 5.72 -2.31
N ASN A 77 -2.50 6.46 -2.42
CA ASN A 77 -2.55 7.92 -2.55
C ASN A 77 -3.28 8.39 -3.81
N ASP A 78 -3.07 7.71 -4.93
CA ASP A 78 -3.71 8.08 -6.20
C ASP A 78 -5.22 7.75 -6.15
N ILE A 79 -5.61 6.60 -5.59
CA ILE A 79 -7.02 6.26 -5.32
C ILE A 79 -7.68 7.33 -4.44
N ASN A 80 -7.03 7.72 -3.34
CA ASN A 80 -7.58 8.73 -2.43
C ASN A 80 -7.77 10.10 -3.10
N LYS A 81 -6.87 10.48 -4.02
CA LYS A 81 -7.03 11.72 -4.81
C LYS A 81 -8.23 11.64 -5.74
N ASP A 82 -8.40 10.50 -6.41
CA ASP A 82 -9.52 10.29 -7.34
C ASP A 82 -10.87 10.30 -6.60
N GLU A 83 -10.94 9.64 -5.44
CA GLU A 83 -12.12 9.67 -4.58
C GLU A 83 -12.44 11.07 -4.07
N LYS A 84 -11.42 11.82 -3.66
CA LYS A 84 -11.58 13.21 -3.25
C LYS A 84 -12.09 14.07 -4.41
N LEU A 85 -11.50 13.96 -5.59
CA LEU A 85 -11.93 14.70 -6.78
C LEU A 85 -13.39 14.39 -7.13
N LYS A 86 -13.77 13.11 -7.11
CA LYS A 86 -15.16 12.69 -7.34
C LYS A 86 -16.11 13.33 -6.33
N LYS A 87 -15.76 13.30 -5.05
CA LYS A 87 -16.55 13.92 -3.98
C LYS A 87 -16.67 15.43 -4.16
N ASP A 88 -15.57 16.11 -4.50
CA ASP A 88 -15.55 17.55 -4.72
C ASP A 88 -16.49 17.91 -5.89
N LEU A 89 -16.42 17.19 -7.02
CA LEU A 89 -17.34 17.36 -8.15
C LEU A 89 -18.81 17.12 -7.77
N GLU A 90 -19.11 16.05 -7.04
CA GLU A 90 -20.46 15.76 -6.53
C GLU A 90 -21.00 16.91 -5.68
N THR A 91 -20.17 17.47 -4.79
CA THR A 91 -20.57 18.58 -3.93
C THR A 91 -20.76 19.88 -4.70
N THR A 92 -19.78 20.29 -5.51
CA THR A 92 -19.80 21.60 -6.18
C THR A 92 -20.81 21.69 -7.30
N TYR A 93 -21.07 20.61 -8.04
CA TYR A 93 -21.90 20.68 -9.25
C TYR A 93 -23.26 19.99 -9.13
N PHE A 94 -23.43 19.01 -8.24
CA PHE A 94 -24.66 18.22 -8.21
C PHE A 94 -25.50 18.41 -6.93
N LYS A 95 -24.89 18.82 -5.80
CA LYS A 95 -25.65 19.16 -4.58
C LYS A 95 -26.22 20.58 -4.61
N ASP A 96 -25.41 21.58 -4.98
CA ASP A 96 -25.84 22.99 -4.97
C ASP A 96 -26.91 23.33 -6.04
N ASN A 97 -27.06 22.49 -7.07
CA ASN A 97 -28.09 22.68 -8.11
C ASN A 97 -29.45 22.08 -7.74
N LYS A 98 -29.54 21.23 -6.71
CA LYS A 98 -30.81 20.58 -6.33
C LYS A 98 -31.77 21.57 -5.65
N ASP A 99 -31.22 22.53 -4.91
CA ASP A 99 -31.99 23.58 -4.23
C ASP A 99 -32.51 24.66 -5.19
N ASN A 100 -31.86 24.85 -6.34
CA ASN A 100 -32.34 25.74 -7.39
C ASN A 100 -33.45 25.10 -8.25
N ILE A 101 -33.35 23.80 -8.54
CA ILE A 101 -34.38 23.09 -9.32
C ILE A 101 -35.67 22.93 -8.51
N SER A 102 -35.61 22.65 -7.21
CA SER A 102 -36.80 22.53 -6.35
C SER A 102 -37.60 23.85 -6.26
N ASN A 103 -36.90 24.98 -6.24
CA ASN A 103 -37.52 26.32 -6.25
C ASN A 103 -38.14 26.68 -7.61
N ILE A 104 -37.54 26.26 -8.73
CA ILE A 104 -38.11 26.47 -10.07
C ILE A 104 -39.39 25.65 -10.26
N VAL A 105 -39.38 24.37 -9.86
CA VAL A 105 -40.56 23.50 -10.02
C VAL A 105 -41.74 23.96 -9.17
N SER A 106 -41.50 24.52 -7.98
CA SER A 106 -42.57 25.08 -7.13
C SER A 106 -43.25 26.31 -7.75
N ASN A 107 -42.52 27.10 -8.53
CA ASN A 107 -43.02 28.33 -9.17
C ASN A 107 -43.75 28.08 -10.51
N VAL A 108 -43.64 26.88 -11.10
CA VAL A 108 -44.27 26.53 -12.38
C VAL A 108 -45.63 25.82 -12.17
N VAL A 109 -45.93 25.38 -10.95
CA VAL A 109 -47.15 24.60 -10.62
C VAL A 109 -48.25 25.45 -9.95
N HIS A 110 -48.16 26.79 -10.00
CA HIS A 110 -49.26 27.71 -9.66
C HIS A 110 -49.69 28.52 -10.89
#